data_AF-M0J0Q9-F1
#
_entry.id   AF-M0J0Q9-F1
#
_cell.length_a   1.000
_cell.length_b   1.000
_cell.length_c   1.000
_cell.angle_alpha   90.00
_cell.angle_beta   90.00
_cell.angle_gamma   90.00
#
_symmetry.space_group_name_H-M   'P 1'
#
loop_
_entity.id
_entity.type
_entity.pdbx_description
1 polymer ?
#
loop_
_entity_poly.entity_id
_entity_poly.type
_entity_poly.pdbx_seq_one_letter_code
_entity_poly.pdbx_strand_id
1 'polypeptide(L)' 'MLEAIATDSPQSIREAAELMNRDYKQVHRNLTELEDIGVIEFEGGESGLRKKPVVAYDGLEIDFPFDKSSGSDVTQ' A
#
# COMPACT_ATOMS: atom_id res chain seq x y z
N MET A 1 5.45 -1.13 0.07
CA MET A 1 4.39 -0.66 0.98
C MET A 1 3.62 -1.86 1.53
N LEU A 2 2.97 -2.66 0.68
CA LEU A 2 2.22 -3.85 1.12
C LEU A 2 3.05 -4.82 1.98
N GLU A 3 4.28 -5.12 1.58
CA GLU A 3 5.19 -5.96 2.36
C GLU A 3 5.41 -5.44 3.78
N ALA A 4 5.57 -4.12 3.97
CA ALA A 4 5.77 -3.55 5.31
C ALA A 4 4.46 -3.56 6.13
N ILE A 5 3.30 -3.45 5.48
CA ILE A 5 2.01 -3.60 6.20
C ILE A 5 1.86 -5.05 6.68
N ALA A 6 2.17 -6.02 5.83
CA ALA A 6 2.10 -7.44 6.18
C ALA A 6 3.16 -7.86 7.21
N THR A 7 4.39 -7.35 7.09
CA THR A 7 5.52 -7.74 7.93
C THR A 7 5.53 -6.97 9.25
N ASP A 8 5.40 -5.65 9.20
CA ASP A 8 5.57 -4.78 10.36
C ASP A 8 4.24 -4.42 11.03
N SER A 9 3.10 -4.71 10.39
CA SER A 9 1.75 -4.52 10.96
C SER A 9 1.54 -3.18 11.68
N PRO A 10 1.75 -2.04 10.98
CA PRO A 10 1.67 -0.71 11.58
C PRO A 10 0.29 -0.45 12.18
N GLN A 11 0.24 0.16 13.36
CA GLN A 11 -0.99 0.49 14.08
C GLN A 11 -1.66 1.77 13.56
N SER A 12 -1.01 2.50 12.65
CA SER A 12 -1.59 3.69 12.02
C SER A 12 -0.92 4.08 10.71
N ILE A 13 -1.61 4.90 9.90
CA ILE A 13 -1.05 5.52 8.68
C ILE A 13 0.25 6.27 8.98
N ARG A 14 0.33 6.93 10.14
CA ARG A 14 1.52 7.68 10.55
C ARG A 14 2.71 6.76 10.82
N GLU A 15 2.47 5.67 11.53
CA GLU A 15 3.50 4.67 11.81
C GLU A 15 3.96 3.98 10.52
N ALA A 16 3.04 3.66 9.60
CA ALA A 16 3.40 3.15 8.28
C ALA A 16 4.32 4.14 7.52
N ALA A 17 4.08 5.44 7.64
CA ALA A 17 4.92 6.46 7.02
C ALA A 17 6.32 6.54 7.65
N GLU A 18 6.40 6.43 8.98
CA GLU A 18 7.66 6.39 9.72
C GLU A 18 8.48 5.13 9.38
N LEU A 19 7.86 3.94 9.37
CA LEU A 19 8.50 2.67 9.00
C LEU A 19 9.05 2.69 7.56
N MET A 20 8.30 3.28 6.63
CA MET A 20 8.70 3.35 5.22
C MET A 20 9.61 4.54 4.92
N ASN A 21 9.91 5.39 5.92
CA ASN A 21 10.62 6.65 5.78
C ASN A 21 10.07 7.51 4.60
N ARG A 22 8.75 7.66 4.55
CA ARG A 22 8.02 8.35 3.49
C ARG A 22 7.11 9.44 4.05
N ASP A 23 6.75 10.39 3.19
CA ASP A 23 5.80 11.43 3.54
C ASP A 23 4.40 10.88 3.85
N TYR A 24 3.82 11.34 4.95
CA TYR A 24 2.47 10.97 5.39
C TYR A 24 1.42 11.11 4.28
N LYS A 25 1.45 12.21 3.51
CA LYS A 25 0.50 12.45 2.43
C LYS A 25 0.59 11.39 1.34
N GLN A 26 1.81 10.98 0.99
CA GLN A 26 2.04 9.95 -0.02
C GLN A 26 1.57 8.59 0.49
N VAL A 27 1.86 8.27 1.74
CA VAL A 27 1.46 7.00 2.38
C VAL A 27 -0.05 6.93 2.51
N HIS A 28 -0.70 7.99 3.00
CA HIS A 28 -2.15 8.08 3.07
C HIS A 28 -2.80 7.85 1.71
N ARG A 29 -2.35 8.55 0.66
CA ARG A 29 -2.89 8.38 -0.70
C ARG A 29 -2.75 6.93 -1.17
N ASN A 30 -1.57 6.33 -1.01
CA ASN A 30 -1.34 4.97 -1.46
C ASN A 30 -2.17 3.95 -0.67
N LEU A 31 -2.34 4.14 0.65
CA LEU A 31 -3.18 3.26 1.46
C LEU A 31 -4.66 3.39 1.09
N THR A 32 -5.16 4.60 0.82
CA THR A 32 -6.51 4.81 0.31
C THR A 32 -6.70 4.15 -1.05
N GLU A 33 -5.74 4.29 -1.97
CA GLU A 33 -5.81 3.61 -3.28
C GLU A 33 -5.83 2.09 -3.13
N LEU A 34 -5.10 1.53 -2.15
CA LEU A 34 -5.12 0.10 -1.85
C LEU A 34 -6.42 -0.37 -1.19
N GLU A 35 -7.05 0.47 -0.37
CA GLU A 35 -8.39 0.23 0.18
C GLU A 35 -9.45 0.23 -0.92
N ASP A 36 -9.41 1.22 -1.82
CA ASP A 36 -10.38 1.38 -2.90
C ASP A 36 -10.41 0.17 -3.85
N ILE A 37 -9.27 -0.51 -4.04
CA ILE A 37 -9.16 -1.75 -4.82
C ILE A 37 -9.36 -3.02 -3.99
N GLY A 38 -9.63 -2.89 -2.68
CA GLY A 38 -9.89 -4.00 -1.77
C GLY A 38 -8.66 -4.85 -1.41
N VAL A 39 -7.45 -4.30 -1.52
CA VAL A 39 -6.20 -5.00 -1.15
C VAL A 39 -5.94 -4.91 0.36
N ILE A 40 -6.26 -3.76 0.96
CA ILE A 40 -6.19 -3.55 2.40
C ILE A 40 -7.53 -3.06 2.93
N GLU A 41 -7.71 -3.18 4.23
CA GLU A 41 -8.81 -2.57 4.97
C GLU A 41 -8.24 -1.71 6.10
N PHE A 42 -9.03 -0.74 6.57
CA PHE A 42 -8.70 -0.01 7.79
C PHE A 42 -9.50 -0.57 8.96
N GLU A 43 -8.81 -1.24 9.89
CA GLU A 43 -9.36 -1.59 11.18
C GLU A 43 -9.41 -0.36 12.10
N GLY A 44 -10.54 -0.19 12.77
CA GLY A 44 -10.77 0.95 13.64
C GLY A 44 -11.06 2.26 12.89
N GLY A 45 -11.48 3.28 13.63
CA GLY A 45 -11.92 4.57 13.08
C GLY A 45 -13.31 4.98 13.55
N GLU A 46 -14.09 4.05 14.09
CA GLU A 46 -15.31 4.39 14.82
C GLU A 46 -14.97 4.74 16.27
N SER A 47 -15.36 5.94 16.70
CA SER A 47 -15.22 6.42 18.08
C SER A 47 -13.79 6.69 18.61
N GLY A 48 -12.88 7.21 17.77
CA GLY A 48 -11.62 7.84 18.22
C GLY A 48 -10.36 6.96 18.16
N LEU A 49 -10.48 5.74 17.64
CA LEU A 49 -9.33 4.88 17.36
C LEU A 49 -8.63 5.31 16.07
N ARG A 50 -7.30 5.15 16.03
CA ARG A 50 -6.51 5.43 14.82
C ARG A 50 -6.84 4.36 13.77
N LYS A 51 -7.02 4.78 12.52
CA LYS A 51 -7.17 3.87 11.38
C LYS A 51 -5.89 3.04 11.24
N LYS A 52 -6.02 1.74 11.44
CA LYS A 52 -4.94 0.76 11.30
C LYS A 52 -5.06 0.07 9.94
N PRO A 53 -4.10 0.21 9.04
CA PRO A 53 -4.13 -0.53 7.77
C PRO A 53 -3.82 -2.01 8.01
N VAL A 54 -4.67 -2.89 7.49
CA VAL A 54 -4.54 -4.36 7.59
C VAL A 54 -4.75 -4.97 6.22
N VAL A 55 -3.97 -5.98 5.86
CA VAL A 55 -4.14 -6.67 4.57
C VAL A 55 -5.40 -7.54 4.66
N ALA A 56 -6.29 -7.42 3.67
CA ALA A 56 -7.59 -8.09 3.69
C ALA A 56 -7.50 -9.62 3.48
N TYR A 57 -6.35 -10.12 3.01
CA TYR A 57 -6.14 -11.52 2.67
C TYR A 57 -4.79 -12.01 3.22
N ASP A 58 -4.77 -13.25 3.70
CA ASP A 58 -3.55 -13.93 4.20
C ASP A 58 -2.50 -14.19 3.09
N GLY A 59 -2.90 -14.06 1.83
CA GLY A 59 -2.01 -14.18 0.66
C GLY A 59 -2.56 -13.37 -0.52
N LEU A 60 -1.83 -12.35 -0.94
CA LEU A 60 -2.14 -11.55 -2.12
C LEU A 60 -1.17 -11.92 -3.24
N GLU A 61 -1.64 -12.69 -4.23
CA GLU A 61 -0.87 -13.00 -5.44
C GLU A 61 -1.19 -11.93 -6.49
N ILE A 62 -0.24 -11.02 -6.72
CA ILE A 62 -0.40 -9.96 -7.73
C ILE A 62 0.31 -10.38 -9.01
N ASP A 63 -0.47 -10.72 -10.03
CA ASP A 63 0.04 -10.98 -11.38
C ASP A 63 -0.06 -9.68 -12.19
N PHE A 64 1.06 -8.93 -12.27
CA PHE A 64 1.16 -7.77 -13.14
C PHE A 64 1.82 -8.18 -14.46
N PRO A 65 1.08 -8.25 -15.57
CA PRO A 65 1.71 -8.34 -16.88
C PRO A 65 2.46 -7.03 -17.12
N PHE A 66 3.78 -7.06 -16.99
CA PHE A 66 4.63 -5.97 -17.44
C PHE A 66 4.64 -5.99 -18.97
N ASP A 67 3.76 -5.21 -19.59
CA ASP A 67 3.87 -4.96 -21.01
C ASP A 67 5.13 -4.12 -21.26
N LYS A 68 6.17 -4.74 -21.84
CA LYS A 68 7.37 -4.03 -22.28
C LYS A 68 7.05 -3.24 -23.54
N SER A 69 6.38 -2.11 -23.40
CA SER A 69 6.40 -1.04 -24.39
C SER A 69 6.97 0.20 -23.70
N SER A 70 8.16 0.72 -23.99
CA SER A 70 8.75 0.95 -25.30
C SER A 70 10.28 0.86 -25.20
N GLY A 71 10.86 -0.21 -25.73
CA GLY A 71 12.20 -0.12 -26.30
C GLY A 71 12.04 0.67 -27.60
N SER A 72 12.38 1.96 -27.59
CA SER A 72 12.59 2.69 -28.82
C SER A 72 13.86 2.15 -29.46
N ASP A 73 13.68 1.31 -30.48
CA ASP A 73 14.67 1.13 -31.54
C ASP A 73 15.16 2.50 -32.02
N VAL A 74 16.45 2.76 -31.85
CA VAL A 74 17.20 3.59 -32.79
C VAL A 74 18.22 2.70 -33.46
N THR A 75 17.79 2.15 -34.60
CA THR A 75 18.68 1.70 -35.67
C THR A 75 19.23 2.94 -36.37
N GLN A 76 20.53 3.20 -36.29
CA GLN A 76 21.46 3.40 -37.41
C GLN A 76 22.87 3.76 -36.92
#